data_AF-A0A1X7IC52-F1
#
_entry.id   AF-A0A1X7IC52-F1
#
_cell.length_a   1.000
_cell.length_b   1.000
_cell.length_c   1.000
_cell.angle_alpha   90.00
_cell.angle_beta   90.00
_cell.angle_gamma   90.00
#
_symmetry.space_group_name_H-M   'P 1'
#
loop_
_entity.id
_entity.type
_entity.pdbx_description
1 polymer ?
#
loop_
_entity_poly.entity_id
_entity_poly.type
_entity_poly.pdbx_seq_one_letter_code
_entity_poly.pdbx_strand_id
1 'polypeptide(L)'
;MNYTNYEHTVIKELEKRAGDVLYLKDVAPYFISKSCLQISTYTQTAYIQVGDNMQAALSEYFQMLVFLKKLEENGSCFSIPYTPLEDNLVQFGNSDYCEFQQNTIADGDLLIQLFQYANKKYVIAPNASDQFNLSPKKSKINFIIPSFILLLLFIFIGSIAYQSYLDSNRLKLQQQAVEANLKEQTLKIGLLSDQIQVQKELQNESLRAFQSKIDIINSSLENQNKTLRIINYWNQKQSVQIADLLEVIRYDSLQ
;
A
#
# COMPACT_ATOMS: atom_id res chain seq x y z
N MET A 1 -27.30 20.86 5.61
CA MET A 1 -26.14 21.23 4.78
C MET A 1 -26.57 21.37 3.33
N ASN A 2 -25.97 22.26 2.54
CA ASN A 2 -26.28 22.40 1.11
C ASN A 2 -25.37 21.49 0.27
N TYR A 3 -25.96 20.63 -0.56
CA TYR A 3 -25.25 19.84 -1.55
C TYR A 3 -25.14 20.61 -2.87
N THR A 4 -24.10 20.35 -3.64
CA THR A 4 -23.97 20.86 -5.01
C THR A 4 -24.92 20.13 -5.96
N ASN A 5 -25.19 20.70 -7.14
CA ASN A 5 -26.01 20.05 -8.18
C ASN A 5 -25.43 18.68 -8.59
N TYR A 6 -24.10 18.56 -8.58
CA TYR A 6 -23.39 17.32 -8.85
C TYR A 6 -23.64 16.29 -7.74
N GLU A 7 -23.42 16.66 -6.48
CA GLU A 7 -23.69 15.80 -5.33
C GLU A 7 -25.16 15.33 -5.29
N HIS A 8 -26.11 16.20 -5.62
CA HIS A 8 -27.53 15.81 -5.74
C HIS A 8 -27.79 14.76 -6.83
N THR A 9 -27.05 14.82 -7.94
CA THR A 9 -27.15 13.83 -9.01
C THR A 9 -26.60 12.48 -8.53
N VAL A 10 -25.46 12.49 -7.85
CA VAL A 10 -24.87 11.28 -7.26
C VAL A 10 -25.79 10.66 -6.21
N ILE A 11 -26.39 11.47 -5.33
CA ILE A 11 -27.35 11.00 -4.32
C ILE A 11 -28.52 10.27 -4.98
N LYS A 12 -29.11 10.84 -6.06
CA LYS A 12 -30.22 10.19 -6.78
C LYS A 12 -29.84 8.85 -7.39
N GLU A 13 -28.62 8.71 -7.89
CA GLU A 13 -28.14 7.43 -8.41
C GLU A 13 -27.92 6.41 -7.29
N LEU A 14 -27.37 6.84 -6.15
CA LEU A 14 -27.17 5.99 -4.97
C LEU A 14 -28.50 5.58 -4.30
N GLU A 15 -29.52 6.45 -4.32
CA GLU A 15 -30.86 6.15 -3.80
C GLU A 15 -31.55 4.99 -4.53
N LYS A 16 -31.23 4.76 -5.82
CA LYS A 16 -31.74 3.60 -6.56
C LYS A 16 -31.26 2.27 -5.95
N ARG A 17 -30.17 2.31 -5.17
CA ARG A 17 -29.58 1.20 -4.42
C ARG A 17 -29.79 1.35 -2.91
N ALA A 18 -30.80 2.12 -2.48
CA ALA A 18 -31.09 2.29 -1.06
C ALA A 18 -31.36 0.93 -0.38
N GLY A 19 -30.71 0.69 0.76
CA GLY A 19 -30.76 -0.59 1.46
C GLY A 19 -29.73 -1.63 1.02
N ASP A 20 -29.03 -1.44 -0.11
CA ASP A 20 -27.90 -2.28 -0.48
C ASP A 20 -26.68 -2.00 0.40
N VAL A 21 -25.83 -3.01 0.58
CA VAL A 21 -24.50 -2.86 1.17
C VAL A 21 -23.52 -2.51 0.04
N LEU A 22 -23.05 -1.27 0.05
CA LEU A 22 -22.13 -0.71 -0.94
C LEU A 22 -20.70 -0.64 -0.40
N TYR A 23 -19.73 -0.84 -1.27
CA TYR A 23 -18.31 -0.59 -0.99
C TYR A 23 -17.86 0.69 -1.72
N LEU A 24 -16.66 1.19 -1.39
CA LEU A 24 -16.10 2.35 -2.06
C LEU A 24 -16.00 2.15 -3.60
N LYS A 25 -15.78 0.91 -4.06
CA LYS A 25 -15.78 0.54 -5.50
C LYS A 25 -17.15 0.68 -6.17
N ASP A 26 -18.23 0.60 -5.41
CA ASP A 26 -19.60 0.79 -5.91
C ASP A 26 -19.97 2.27 -6.03
N VAL A 27 -19.35 3.13 -5.21
CA VAL A 27 -19.62 4.58 -5.18
C VAL A 27 -18.72 5.31 -6.18
N ALA A 28 -17.47 4.88 -6.31
CA ALA A 28 -16.45 5.51 -7.14
C ALA A 28 -16.89 5.81 -8.58
N PRO A 29 -17.59 4.92 -9.32
CA PRO A 29 -17.99 5.19 -10.71
C PRO A 29 -18.93 6.38 -10.88
N TYR A 30 -19.68 6.76 -9.83
CA TYR A 30 -20.58 7.92 -9.88
C TYR A 30 -19.86 9.24 -9.57
N PHE A 31 -18.70 9.15 -8.90
CA PHE A 31 -17.93 10.31 -8.46
C PHE A 31 -16.69 10.59 -9.32
N ILE A 32 -16.15 9.54 -9.95
CA ILE A 32 -14.84 9.55 -10.59
C ILE A 32 -15.01 9.48 -12.09
N SER A 33 -14.54 10.52 -12.76
CA SER A 33 -14.84 10.75 -14.18
C SER A 33 -13.91 9.95 -15.11
N LYS A 34 -12.64 9.83 -14.75
CA LYS A 34 -11.60 9.24 -15.61
C LYS A 34 -10.57 8.41 -14.85
N SER A 35 -10.28 8.77 -13.60
CA SER A 35 -9.17 8.16 -12.90
C SER A 35 -9.48 6.75 -12.40
N CYS A 36 -8.49 5.86 -12.49
CA CYS A 36 -8.56 4.53 -11.92
C CYS A 36 -7.46 4.33 -10.87
N LEU A 37 -7.88 3.89 -9.68
CA LEU A 37 -7.01 3.61 -8.56
C LEU A 37 -7.14 2.15 -8.18
N GLN A 38 -6.02 1.45 -8.12
CA GLN A 38 -5.96 0.12 -7.54
C GLN A 38 -5.25 0.22 -6.20
N ILE A 39 -5.78 -0.43 -5.17
CA ILE A 39 -5.22 -0.41 -3.84
C ILE A 39 -4.89 -1.83 -3.44
N SER A 40 -3.63 -2.07 -3.07
CA SER A 40 -3.26 -3.26 -2.34
C SER A 40 -3.46 -3.07 -0.85
N THR A 41 -4.27 -3.96 -0.32
CA THR A 41 -4.72 -3.98 1.07
C THR A 41 -3.70 -4.66 1.97
N TYR A 42 -2.91 -5.58 1.39
CA TYR A 42 -1.78 -6.26 2.02
C TYR A 42 -0.54 -5.36 2.13
N THR A 43 -0.13 -4.73 1.02
CA THR A 43 1.07 -3.88 1.03
C THR A 43 0.76 -2.43 1.39
N GLN A 44 -0.51 -2.11 1.69
CA GLN A 44 -1.01 -0.75 1.88
C GLN A 44 -0.49 0.20 0.80
N THR A 45 -0.51 -0.25 -0.45
CA THR A 45 0.03 0.48 -1.60
C THR A 45 -1.12 0.88 -2.51
N ALA A 46 -1.00 2.02 -3.17
CA ALA A 46 -1.94 2.44 -4.20
C ALA A 46 -1.22 2.57 -5.55
N TYR A 47 -1.93 2.22 -6.61
CA TYR A 47 -1.47 2.19 -8.00
C TYR A 47 -2.45 3.02 -8.82
N ILE A 48 -1.93 3.86 -9.70
CA ILE A 48 -2.74 4.70 -10.58
C ILE A 48 -2.52 4.28 -12.03
N GLN A 49 -3.55 4.48 -12.85
CA GLN A 49 -3.48 4.29 -14.28
C GLN A 49 -2.34 5.12 -14.91
N VAL A 50 -1.60 4.50 -15.83
CA VAL A 50 -0.53 5.18 -16.59
C VAL A 50 -1.13 6.35 -17.39
N GLY A 51 -0.60 7.56 -17.20
CA GLY A 51 -1.03 8.77 -17.90
C GLY A 51 -1.87 9.74 -17.07
N ASP A 52 -2.34 9.32 -15.89
CA ASP A 52 -3.03 10.21 -14.95
C ASP A 52 -2.06 11.05 -14.10
N ASN A 53 -2.48 12.27 -13.77
CA ASN A 53 -1.80 13.06 -12.75
C ASN A 53 -2.24 12.57 -11.37
N MET A 54 -1.30 11.99 -10.62
CA MET A 54 -1.45 11.52 -9.24
C MET A 54 -2.24 12.48 -8.35
N GLN A 55 -1.92 13.77 -8.42
CA GLN A 55 -2.55 14.79 -7.58
C GLN A 55 -4.00 15.05 -7.98
N ALA A 56 -4.30 14.99 -9.28
CA ALA A 56 -5.66 15.16 -9.79
C ALA A 56 -6.54 13.96 -9.42
N ALA A 57 -6.02 12.74 -9.60
CA ALA A 57 -6.71 11.51 -9.20
C ALA A 57 -7.01 11.52 -7.69
N LEU A 58 -5.99 11.73 -6.84
CA LEU A 58 -6.18 11.81 -5.39
C LEU A 58 -7.16 12.90 -4.97
N SER A 59 -7.21 14.03 -5.69
CA SER A 59 -8.20 15.08 -5.44
C SER A 59 -9.64 14.59 -5.67
N GLU A 60 -9.90 13.85 -6.75
CA GLU A 60 -11.22 13.26 -7.02
C GLU A 60 -11.62 12.26 -5.92
N TYR A 61 -10.69 11.37 -5.52
CA TYR A 61 -10.93 10.43 -4.43
C TYR A 61 -11.21 11.15 -3.10
N PHE A 62 -10.47 12.21 -2.78
CA PHE A 62 -10.69 12.97 -1.54
C PHE A 62 -12.04 13.69 -1.52
N GLN A 63 -12.45 14.28 -2.65
CA GLN A 63 -13.77 14.89 -2.77
C GLN A 63 -14.89 13.88 -2.55
N MET A 64 -14.73 12.64 -3.05
CA MET A 64 -15.66 11.54 -2.77
C MET A 64 -15.70 11.19 -1.28
N LEU A 65 -14.55 11.10 -0.60
CA LEU A 65 -14.50 10.82 0.84
C LEU A 65 -15.19 11.92 1.66
N VAL A 66 -14.96 13.19 1.32
CA VAL A 66 -15.63 14.33 1.95
C VAL A 66 -17.15 14.25 1.73
N PHE A 67 -17.58 13.88 0.52
CA PHE A 67 -19.00 13.68 0.22
C PHE A 67 -19.63 12.55 1.06
N LEU A 68 -18.96 11.40 1.16
CA LEU A 68 -19.43 10.28 2.01
C LEU A 68 -19.54 10.70 3.47
N LYS A 69 -18.55 11.45 3.98
CA LYS A 69 -18.59 12.00 5.35
C LYS A 69 -19.77 12.95 5.55
N LYS A 70 -20.09 13.82 4.57
CA LYS A 70 -21.28 14.68 4.63
C LYS A 70 -22.58 13.87 4.68
N LEU A 71 -22.65 12.74 3.95
CA LEU A 71 -23.83 11.86 4.00
C LEU A 71 -23.97 11.18 5.37
N GLU A 72 -22.86 10.74 5.97
CA GLU A 72 -22.84 10.19 7.34
C GLU A 72 -23.31 11.23 8.37
N GLU A 73 -22.79 12.45 8.31
CA GLU A 73 -23.13 13.54 9.24
C GLU A 73 -24.61 13.96 9.16
N ASN A 74 -25.22 13.86 7.97
CA ASN A 74 -26.64 14.18 7.77
C ASN A 74 -27.58 12.99 8.04
N GLY A 75 -27.05 11.82 8.41
CA GLY A 75 -27.84 10.61 8.64
C GLY A 75 -28.39 9.95 7.37
N SER A 76 -27.95 10.42 6.19
CA SER A 76 -28.36 9.89 4.87
C SER A 76 -27.57 8.64 4.47
N CYS A 77 -26.48 8.33 5.18
CA CYS A 77 -25.65 7.16 4.97
C CYS A 77 -25.20 6.58 6.32
N PHE A 78 -25.27 5.26 6.47
CA PHE A 78 -24.71 4.55 7.60
C PHE A 78 -23.45 3.81 7.17
N SER A 79 -22.34 4.04 7.86
CA SER A 79 -21.12 3.26 7.65
C SER A 79 -20.91 2.21 8.72
N ILE A 80 -20.51 1.03 8.28
CA ILE A 80 -20.20 -0.10 9.13
C ILE A 80 -18.72 -0.40 8.92
N PRO A 81 -17.86 -0.28 9.96
CA PRO A 81 -16.48 -0.71 9.88
C PRO A 81 -16.42 -2.18 9.45
N TYR A 82 -15.60 -2.48 8.44
CA TYR A 82 -15.50 -3.83 7.90
C TYR A 82 -14.05 -4.17 7.51
N THR A 83 -13.62 -5.35 7.92
CA THR A 83 -12.45 -6.04 7.38
C THR A 83 -12.80 -7.54 7.34
N PRO A 84 -12.58 -8.26 6.22
CA PRO A 84 -11.31 -8.27 5.49
C PRO A 84 -11.46 -7.93 4.00
N LEU A 85 -10.38 -7.43 3.41
CA LEU A 85 -10.26 -7.28 1.96
C LEU A 85 -9.86 -8.65 1.42
N GLU A 86 -10.86 -9.41 0.98
CA GLU A 86 -10.68 -10.76 0.40
C GLU A 86 -9.76 -10.74 -0.82
N ASP A 87 -9.75 -9.61 -1.53
CA ASP A 87 -8.85 -9.36 -2.65
C ASP A 87 -7.64 -8.54 -2.21
N ASN A 88 -6.45 -9.07 -2.49
CA ASN A 88 -5.18 -8.39 -2.26
C ASN A 88 -5.03 -7.08 -3.04
N LEU A 89 -5.90 -6.87 -4.04
CA LEU A 89 -5.94 -5.73 -4.95
C LEU A 89 -7.40 -5.35 -5.22
N VAL A 90 -7.82 -4.16 -4.78
CA VAL A 90 -9.16 -3.62 -5.05
C VAL A 90 -9.03 -2.45 -6.03
N GLN A 91 -9.76 -2.51 -7.14
CA GLN A 91 -9.79 -1.46 -8.15
C GLN A 91 -11.02 -0.56 -7.98
N PHE A 92 -10.81 0.75 -8.12
CA PHE A 92 -11.79 1.82 -8.04
C PHE A 92 -11.73 2.66 -9.32
N GLY A 93 -12.86 3.21 -9.74
CA GLY A 93 -12.94 4.11 -10.90
C GLY A 93 -13.25 3.39 -12.22
N ASN A 94 -12.89 4.01 -13.35
CA ASN A 94 -13.21 3.48 -14.67
C ASN A 94 -12.30 2.30 -15.04
N SER A 95 -12.88 1.15 -15.35
CA SER A 95 -12.17 -0.13 -15.54
C SER A 95 -11.72 -0.41 -16.98
N ASP A 96 -12.00 0.50 -17.91
CA ASP A 96 -11.71 0.30 -19.33
C ASP A 96 -10.19 0.40 -19.59
N TYR A 97 -9.52 -0.77 -19.57
CA TYR A 97 -8.11 -1.01 -19.93
C TYR A 97 -7.08 -0.16 -19.18
N CYS A 98 -6.38 -0.75 -18.20
CA CYS A 98 -5.32 -0.04 -17.47
C CYS A 98 -4.07 -0.91 -17.29
N GLU A 99 -2.97 -0.51 -17.91
CA GLU A 99 -1.65 -0.78 -17.35
C GLU A 99 -1.47 0.13 -16.12
N PHE A 100 -1.02 -0.44 -15.01
CA PHE A 100 -0.82 0.27 -13.75
C PHE A 100 0.67 0.55 -13.55
N GLN A 101 1.00 1.78 -13.15
CA GLN A 101 2.36 2.09 -12.69
C GLN A 101 2.35 2.26 -11.18
N GLN A 102 3.29 1.59 -10.52
CA GLN A 102 3.54 1.80 -9.10
C GLN A 102 4.18 3.19 -8.94
N ASN A 103 3.37 4.14 -8.49
CA ASN A 103 3.85 5.44 -8.04
C ASN A 103 3.74 5.50 -6.52
N THR A 104 4.87 5.68 -5.85
CA THR A 104 4.88 5.85 -4.40
C THR A 104 4.14 7.14 -4.06
N ILE A 105 3.00 7.02 -3.40
CA ILE A 105 2.25 8.17 -2.88
C ILE A 105 3.13 8.81 -1.79
N ALA A 106 3.59 10.04 -2.03
CA ALA A 106 4.44 10.76 -1.08
C ALA A 106 3.68 11.24 0.18
N ASP A 107 2.35 11.24 0.15
CA ASP A 107 1.48 11.72 1.24
C ASP A 107 0.81 10.54 1.98
N GLY A 108 1.47 10.07 3.03
CA GLY A 108 1.02 8.94 3.84
C GLY A 108 -0.32 9.17 4.53
N ASP A 109 -0.64 10.41 4.93
CA ASP A 109 -1.86 10.71 5.68
C ASP A 109 -3.12 10.59 4.81
N LEU A 110 -3.04 11.03 3.55
CA LEU A 110 -4.13 10.90 2.58
C LEU A 110 -4.38 9.43 2.20
N LEU A 111 -3.30 8.67 2.02
CA LEU A 111 -3.36 7.25 1.77
C LEU A 111 -4.03 6.51 2.95
N ILE A 112 -3.65 6.84 4.18
CA ILE A 112 -4.25 6.27 5.40
C ILE A 112 -5.75 6.57 5.46
N GLN A 113 -6.18 7.80 5.17
CA GLN A 113 -7.60 8.16 5.14
C GLN A 113 -8.37 7.36 4.08
N LEU A 114 -7.80 7.22 2.89
CA LEU A 114 -8.39 6.43 1.82
C LEU A 114 -8.53 4.96 2.23
N PHE A 115 -7.52 4.36 2.86
CA PHE A 115 -7.59 3.00 3.42
C PHE A 115 -8.66 2.86 4.50
N GLN A 116 -8.77 3.84 5.39
CA GLN A 116 -9.78 3.82 6.46
C GLN A 116 -11.21 3.84 5.90
N TYR A 117 -11.45 4.56 4.81
CA TYR A 117 -12.76 4.62 4.16
C TYR A 117 -13.00 3.45 3.21
N ALA A 118 -11.98 2.92 2.55
CA ALA A 118 -12.07 1.69 1.76
C ALA A 118 -12.48 0.47 2.62
N ASN A 119 -12.12 0.48 3.91
CA ASN A 119 -12.48 -0.54 4.90
C ASN A 119 -13.83 -0.29 5.58
N LYS A 120 -14.74 0.43 4.91
CA LYS A 120 -16.12 0.63 5.38
C LYS A 120 -17.09 0.08 4.35
N LYS A 121 -18.20 -0.44 4.88
CA LYS A 121 -19.42 -0.71 4.13
C LYS A 121 -20.36 0.47 4.30
N TYR A 122 -21.03 0.87 3.24
CA TYR A 122 -21.95 2.00 3.22
C TYR A 122 -23.36 1.50 2.92
N VAL A 123 -24.34 1.94 3.71
CA VAL A 123 -25.76 1.70 3.46
C VAL A 123 -26.44 3.04 3.31
N ILE A 124 -27.00 3.29 2.14
CA ILE A 124 -27.70 4.54 1.82
C ILE A 124 -29.13 4.45 2.34
N ALA A 125 -29.55 5.46 3.11
CA ALA A 125 -30.90 5.53 3.63
C ALA A 125 -31.90 5.83 2.48
N PRO A 126 -33.12 5.26 2.52
CA PRO A 126 -34.19 5.70 1.64
C PRO A 126 -34.49 7.18 1.92
N ASN A 127 -34.64 7.99 0.86
CA ASN A 127 -34.82 9.45 0.91
C ASN A 127 -33.60 10.23 1.45
N ALA A 128 -32.38 9.78 1.14
CA ALA A 128 -31.13 10.46 1.46
C ALA A 128 -31.06 11.92 0.95
N SER A 129 -31.84 12.26 -0.10
CA SER A 129 -31.99 13.59 -0.68
C SER A 129 -32.83 14.55 0.18
N ASP A 130 -33.66 14.03 1.09
CA ASP A 130 -34.48 14.85 1.98
C ASP A 130 -33.63 15.33 3.15
N GLN A 131 -33.39 16.65 3.23
CA GLN A 131 -32.75 17.24 4.40
C GLN A 131 -33.64 16.98 5.62
N PHE A 132 -33.16 16.15 6.56
CA PHE A 132 -33.69 16.14 7.93
C PHE A 132 -33.37 17.49 8.58
N ASN A 133 -34.22 18.48 8.32
CA ASN A 133 -34.29 19.69 9.10
C ASN A 133 -34.73 19.31 10.51
N LEU A 134 -33.77 19.14 11.42
CA LEU A 134 -34.02 19.33 12.85
C LEU A 134 -34.42 20.80 13.04
N SER A 135 -35.72 21.07 12.86
CA SER A 135 -36.32 22.38 13.08
C SER A 135 -36.26 22.75 14.56
N PRO A 136 -35.53 23.80 14.96
CA PRO A 136 -35.73 24.37 16.29
C PRO A 136 -37.06 25.12 16.26
N LYS A 137 -38.11 24.53 16.84
CA LYS A 137 -39.41 25.18 17.06
C LYS A 137 -39.22 26.53 17.76
N LYS A 138 -39.42 27.63 17.03
CA LYS A 138 -39.46 28.99 17.60
C LYS A 138 -40.80 29.20 18.34
N SER A 139 -40.80 29.05 19.66
CA SER A 139 -41.89 29.57 20.51
C SER A 139 -41.61 31.03 20.86
N LYS A 140 -42.54 31.93 20.50
CA LYS A 140 -42.54 33.32 20.97
C LYS A 140 -42.78 33.33 22.48
N ILE A 141 -41.81 33.79 23.25
CA ILE A 141 -41.98 34.16 24.65
C ILE A 141 -41.43 35.59 24.76
N ASN A 142 -42.14 36.46 25.49
CA ASN A 142 -41.75 37.85 25.69
C ASN A 142 -41.08 38.04 27.06
N PHE A 143 -40.04 38.88 27.07
CA PHE A 143 -39.59 39.79 28.14
C PHE A 143 -38.94 39.32 29.45
N ILE A 144 -38.80 38.03 29.76
CA ILE A 144 -37.86 37.54 30.84
C ILE A 144 -36.58 36.91 30.25
N ILE A 145 -36.60 36.70 28.94
CA ILE A 145 -35.65 35.93 28.15
C ILE A 145 -34.25 36.54 28.05
N PRO A 146 -34.02 37.86 27.95
CA PRO A 146 -32.67 38.36 27.69
C PRO A 146 -31.69 38.00 28.80
N SER A 147 -32.11 38.04 30.06
CA SER A 147 -31.24 37.77 31.21
C SER A 147 -30.97 36.27 31.38
N PHE A 148 -31.98 35.42 31.17
CA PHE A 148 -31.82 33.96 31.20
C PHE A 148 -31.04 33.44 29.97
N ILE A 149 -31.24 34.04 28.79
CA ILE A 149 -30.44 33.76 27.60
C ILE A 149 -29.01 34.20 27.82
N LEU A 150 -28.75 35.39 28.40
CA LEU A 150 -27.37 35.84 28.66
C LEU A 150 -26.66 34.90 29.64
N LEU A 151 -27.34 34.46 30.70
CA LEU A 151 -26.82 33.48 31.65
C LEU A 151 -26.56 32.13 30.99
N LEU A 152 -27.50 31.63 30.19
CA LEU A 152 -27.32 30.41 29.40
C LEU A 152 -26.18 30.56 28.39
N LEU A 153 -25.98 31.72 27.78
CA LEU A 153 -24.90 32.01 26.84
C LEU A 153 -23.54 32.01 27.54
N PHE A 154 -23.44 32.55 28.76
CA PHE A 154 -22.24 32.45 29.60
C PHE A 154 -21.95 31.02 30.04
N ILE A 155 -22.98 30.25 30.41
CA ILE A 155 -22.83 28.82 30.72
C ILE A 155 -22.40 28.07 29.46
N PHE A 156 -22.99 28.36 28.30
CA PHE A 156 -22.68 27.73 27.01
C PHE A 156 -21.24 28.01 26.59
N ILE A 157 -20.79 29.27 26.66
CA ILE A 157 -19.40 29.67 26.39
C ILE A 157 -18.46 28.99 27.39
N GLY A 158 -18.81 28.94 28.67
CA GLY A 158 -18.02 28.24 29.70
C GLY A 158 -17.89 26.74 29.42
N SER A 159 -18.98 26.08 29.03
CA SER A 159 -18.96 24.66 28.65
C SER A 159 -18.23 24.42 27.33
N ILE A 160 -18.33 25.29 26.33
CA ILE A 160 -17.55 25.20 25.08
C ILE A 160 -16.05 25.38 25.38
N ALA A 161 -15.69 26.35 26.22
CA ALA A 161 -14.30 26.57 26.62
C ALA A 161 -13.75 25.39 27.42
N TYR A 162 -14.55 24.79 28.31
CA TYR A 162 -14.19 23.60 29.07
C TYR A 162 -14.06 22.36 28.18
N GLN A 163 -14.97 22.17 27.21
CA GLN A 163 -14.91 21.09 26.23
C GLN A 163 -13.65 21.25 25.35
N SER A 164 -13.39 22.47 24.83
CA SER A 164 -12.17 22.78 24.08
C SER A 164 -10.90 22.55 24.89
N TYR A 165 -10.92 22.82 26.20
CA TYR A 165 -9.79 22.52 27.09
C TYR A 165 -9.58 21.00 27.25
N LEU A 166 -10.65 20.23 27.45
CA LEU A 166 -10.59 18.77 27.51
C LEU A 166 -10.13 18.15 26.18
N ASP A 167 -10.63 18.66 25.06
CA ASP A 167 -10.26 18.21 23.72
C ASP A 167 -8.82 18.58 23.38
N SER A 168 -8.36 19.77 23.76
CA SER A 168 -6.95 20.17 23.65
C SER A 168 -6.03 19.26 24.47
N ASN A 169 -6.43 18.86 25.68
CA ASN A 169 -5.63 17.95 26.49
C ASN A 169 -5.62 16.52 25.92
N ARG A 170 -6.74 16.05 25.35
CA ARG A 170 -6.81 14.78 24.63
C ARG A 170 -5.94 14.79 23.38
N LEU A 171 -5.97 15.86 22.61
CA LEU A 171 -5.10 16.04 21.44
C LEU A 171 -3.62 16.02 21.83
N LYS A 172 -3.22 16.72 22.91
CA LYS A 172 -1.85 16.67 23.42
C LYS A 172 -1.41 15.26 23.82
N LEU A 173 -2.28 14.51 24.51
CA LEU A 173 -2.00 13.12 24.91
C LEU A 173 -1.88 12.19 23.68
N GLN A 174 -2.74 12.35 22.69
CA GLN A 174 -2.66 11.61 21.44
C GLN A 174 -1.38 11.95 20.67
N GLN A 175 -1.00 13.23 20.61
CA GLN A 175 0.20 13.68 19.94
C GLN A 175 1.48 13.14 20.60
N GLN A 176 1.52 13.10 21.94
CA GLN A 176 2.61 12.45 22.69
C GLN A 176 2.68 10.94 22.45
N ALA A 177 1.53 10.26 22.38
CA ALA A 177 1.48 8.82 22.07
C ALA A 177 1.97 8.54 20.64
N VAL A 178 1.60 9.37 19.68
CA VAL A 178 2.08 9.30 18.29
C VAL A 178 3.58 9.55 18.22
N GLU A 179 4.09 10.57 18.91
CA GLU A 179 5.53 10.88 18.95
C GLU A 179 6.35 9.75 19.58
N ALA A 180 5.87 9.17 20.69
CA ALA A 180 6.50 8.03 21.32
C ALA A 180 6.54 6.80 20.39
N ASN A 181 5.44 6.52 19.68
CA ASN A 181 5.36 5.43 18.71
C ASN A 181 6.28 5.67 17.50
N LEU A 182 6.32 6.89 16.97
CA LEU A 182 7.24 7.29 15.90
C LEU A 182 8.70 7.11 16.31
N LYS A 183 9.05 7.48 17.55
CA LYS A 183 10.40 7.29 18.08
C LYS A 183 10.75 5.81 18.21
N GLU A 184 9.83 4.98 18.70
CA GLU A 184 10.04 3.53 18.79
C GLU A 184 10.20 2.88 17.40
N GLN A 185 9.35 3.26 16.44
CA GLN A 185 9.44 2.75 15.07
C GLN A 185 10.72 3.20 14.36
N THR A 186 11.13 4.45 14.53
CA THR A 186 12.39 4.97 13.98
C THR A 186 13.58 4.16 14.52
N LEU A 187 13.55 3.81 15.80
CA LEU A 187 14.60 3.00 16.44
C LEU A 187 14.59 1.56 15.89
N LYS A 188 13.41 0.95 15.69
CA LYS A 188 13.28 -0.36 15.02
C LYS A 188 13.81 -0.33 13.58
N ILE A 189 13.51 0.72 12.81
CA ILE A 189 14.01 0.90 11.44
C ILE A 189 15.54 1.01 11.44
N GLY A 190 16.12 1.77 12.37
CA GLY A 190 17.58 1.84 12.54
C GLY A 190 18.21 0.48 12.79
N LEU A 191 17.67 -0.29 13.75
CA LEU A 191 18.17 -1.64 14.06
C LEU A 191 18.04 -2.62 12.88
N LEU A 192 16.93 -2.55 12.13
CA LEU A 192 16.74 -3.37 10.93
C LEU A 192 17.71 -2.98 9.82
N SER A 193 17.97 -1.68 9.64
CA SER A 193 18.97 -1.18 8.69
C SER A 193 20.36 -1.72 9.00
N ASP A 194 20.77 -1.69 10.28
CA ASP A 194 22.06 -2.23 10.73
C ASP A 194 22.14 -3.75 10.48
N GLN A 195 21.07 -4.49 10.77
CA GLN A 195 21.01 -5.93 10.50
C GLN A 195 21.12 -6.26 9.01
N ILE A 196 20.46 -5.49 8.14
CA ILE A 196 20.55 -5.66 6.68
C ILE A 196 21.98 -5.38 6.20
N GLN A 197 22.64 -4.35 6.74
CA GLN A 197 24.02 -4.05 6.39
C GLN A 197 24.97 -5.20 6.76
N VAL A 198 24.85 -5.72 7.99
CA VAL A 198 25.67 -6.86 8.44
C VAL A 198 25.41 -8.10 7.60
N GLN A 199 24.16 -8.40 7.25
CA GLN A 199 23.84 -9.53 6.37
C GLN A 199 24.48 -9.38 4.98
N LYS A 200 24.48 -8.17 4.42
CA LYS A 200 25.09 -7.89 3.13
C LYS A 200 26.60 -8.07 3.15
N GLU A 201 27.25 -7.66 4.23
CA GLU A 201 28.69 -7.87 4.44
C GLU A 201 29.02 -9.37 4.53
N LEU A 202 28.28 -10.13 5.34
CA LEU A 202 28.43 -11.59 5.46
C LEU A 202 28.21 -12.32 4.12
N GLN A 203 27.19 -11.91 3.35
CA GLN A 203 26.96 -12.47 2.01
C GLN A 203 28.14 -12.21 1.08
N ASN A 204 28.68 -10.99 1.06
CA ASN A 204 29.83 -10.65 0.24
C ASN A 204 31.09 -11.44 0.63
N GLU A 205 31.34 -11.62 1.93
CA GLU A 205 32.44 -12.45 2.42
C GLU A 205 32.26 -13.91 2.00
N SER A 206 31.05 -14.46 2.14
CA SER A 206 30.75 -15.82 1.72
C SER A 206 30.95 -16.03 0.22
N LEU A 207 30.57 -15.04 -0.60
CA LEU A 207 30.72 -15.08 -2.05
C LEU A 207 32.20 -15.04 -2.45
N ARG A 208 33.00 -14.19 -1.80
CA ARG A 208 34.46 -14.16 -2.01
C ARG A 208 35.12 -15.49 -1.61
N ALA A 209 34.73 -16.06 -0.48
CA ALA A 209 35.25 -17.36 -0.03
C ALA A 209 34.86 -18.49 -1.00
N PHE A 210 33.65 -18.46 -1.53
CA PHE A 210 33.18 -19.43 -2.52
C PHE A 210 33.94 -19.28 -3.84
N GLN A 211 34.12 -18.04 -4.32
CA GLN A 211 34.90 -17.75 -5.53
C GLN A 211 36.34 -18.26 -5.40
N SER A 212 36.99 -18.01 -4.26
CA SER A 212 38.34 -18.51 -3.99
C SER A 212 38.43 -20.04 -4.04
N LYS A 213 37.42 -20.76 -3.54
CA LYS A 213 37.36 -22.22 -3.66
C LYS A 213 37.21 -22.69 -5.11
N ILE A 214 36.38 -22.00 -5.90
CA ILE A 214 36.24 -22.27 -7.34
C ILE A 214 37.59 -22.10 -8.05
N ASP A 215 38.32 -21.03 -7.76
CA ASP A 215 39.61 -20.75 -8.40
C ASP A 215 40.66 -21.83 -8.05
N ILE A 216 40.66 -22.33 -6.81
CA ILE A 216 41.51 -23.46 -6.41
C ILE A 216 41.15 -24.73 -7.18
N ILE A 217 39.86 -25.04 -7.30
CA ILE A 217 39.37 -26.22 -8.05
C ILE A 217 39.77 -26.10 -9.53
N ASN A 218 39.54 -24.94 -10.15
CA ASN A 218 39.90 -24.70 -11.55
C ASN A 218 41.40 -24.85 -11.79
N SER A 219 42.22 -24.28 -10.90
CA SER A 219 43.68 -24.42 -10.97
C SER A 219 44.13 -25.88 -10.84
N SER A 220 43.48 -26.64 -9.96
CA SER A 220 43.74 -28.08 -9.79
C SER A 220 43.36 -28.88 -11.03
N LEU A 221 42.18 -28.63 -11.60
CA LEU A 221 41.71 -29.26 -12.84
C LEU A 221 42.62 -28.95 -14.02
N GLU A 222 43.09 -27.70 -14.15
CA GLU A 222 44.01 -27.32 -15.22
C GLU A 222 45.34 -28.09 -15.10
N ASN A 223 45.87 -28.23 -13.89
CA ASN A 223 47.09 -29.00 -13.64
C ASN A 223 46.88 -30.49 -13.94
N GLN A 224 45.77 -31.08 -13.51
CA GLN A 224 45.43 -32.47 -13.83
C GLN A 224 45.29 -32.69 -15.34
N ASN A 225 44.69 -31.74 -16.06
CA ASN A 225 44.57 -31.80 -17.51
C ASN A 225 45.94 -31.74 -18.21
N LYS A 226 46.87 -30.89 -17.72
CA LYS A 226 48.27 -30.88 -18.20
C LYS A 226 48.95 -32.24 -17.98
N THR A 227 48.78 -32.84 -16.80
CA THR A 227 49.32 -34.18 -16.50
C THR A 227 48.73 -35.25 -17.43
N LEU A 228 47.42 -35.24 -17.66
CA LEU A 228 46.76 -36.18 -18.58
C LEU A 228 47.26 -36.04 -20.02
N ARG A 229 47.50 -34.81 -20.50
CA ARG A 229 48.10 -34.59 -21.82
C ARG A 229 49.49 -35.21 -21.93
N ILE A 230 50.32 -35.07 -20.89
CA ILE A 230 51.66 -35.67 -20.84
C ILE A 230 51.56 -37.21 -20.86
N ILE A 231 50.66 -37.78 -20.04
CA ILE A 231 50.44 -39.24 -20.01
C ILE A 231 49.99 -39.74 -21.39
N ASN A 232 49.03 -39.07 -22.02
CA ASN A 232 48.53 -39.44 -23.35
C ASN A 232 49.63 -39.38 -24.41
N TYR A 233 50.49 -38.36 -24.37
CA TYR A 233 51.64 -38.25 -25.27
C TYR A 233 52.59 -39.46 -25.12
N TRP A 234 52.96 -39.80 -23.89
CA TRP A 234 53.85 -40.95 -23.65
C TRP A 234 53.21 -42.28 -24.01
N ASN A 235 51.92 -42.44 -23.77
CA ASN A 235 51.17 -43.63 -24.15
C ASN A 235 51.14 -43.81 -25.68
N GLN A 236 50.89 -42.74 -26.43
CA GLN A 236 51.00 -42.76 -27.90
C GLN A 236 52.40 -43.14 -28.37
N LYS A 237 53.45 -42.56 -27.77
CA LYS A 237 54.83 -42.87 -28.13
C LYS A 237 55.20 -44.33 -27.85
N GLN A 238 54.76 -44.88 -26.71
CA GLN A 238 54.95 -46.30 -26.39
C GLN A 238 54.21 -47.21 -27.36
N SER A 239 52.98 -46.86 -27.73
CA SER A 239 52.19 -47.61 -28.71
C SER A 239 52.92 -47.73 -30.06
N VAL A 240 53.51 -46.63 -30.56
CA VAL A 240 54.33 -46.64 -31.77
C VAL A 240 55.55 -47.56 -31.62
N GLN A 241 56.30 -47.44 -30.51
CA GLN A 241 57.48 -48.28 -30.27
C GLN A 241 57.14 -49.78 -30.19
N ILE A 242 56.00 -50.13 -29.60
CA ILE A 242 55.53 -51.52 -29.55
C ILE A 242 55.18 -52.00 -30.97
N ALA A 243 54.53 -51.18 -31.79
CA ALA A 243 54.23 -51.52 -33.17
C ALA A 243 55.51 -51.76 -33.99
N ASP A 244 56.51 -50.90 -33.84
CA ASP A 244 57.82 -51.05 -34.50
C ASP A 244 58.52 -52.36 -34.07
N LEU A 245 58.52 -52.67 -32.77
CA LEU A 245 59.07 -53.92 -32.24
C LEU A 245 58.36 -55.16 -32.78
N LEU A 246 57.04 -55.13 -32.86
CA LEU A 246 56.25 -56.23 -33.44
C LEU A 246 56.56 -56.43 -34.92
N GLU A 247 56.81 -55.35 -35.66
CA GLU A 247 57.21 -55.42 -37.07
C GLU A 247 58.60 -56.07 -37.23
N VAL A 248 59.58 -55.69 -36.40
CA VAL A 248 60.91 -56.33 -36.38
C VAL A 248 60.80 -57.82 -36.05
N ILE A 249 60.06 -58.19 -35.00
CA ILE A 249 59.85 -59.61 -34.62
C ILE A 249 59.20 -60.38 -35.78
N ARG A 250 58.21 -59.78 -36.45
CA ARG A 250 57.56 -60.40 -37.60
C ARG A 250 58.55 -60.64 -38.73
N TYR A 251 59.44 -59.69 -39.00
CA TYR A 251 60.47 -59.82 -40.04
C TYR A 251 61.49 -60.91 -39.70
N ASP A 252 61.97 -60.94 -38.46
CA ASP A 252 62.90 -61.99 -37.97
C ASP A 252 62.26 -63.39 -37.98
N SER A 253 60.94 -63.50 -37.74
CA SER A 253 60.22 -64.78 -37.78
C SER A 253 59.98 -65.34 -39.19
N LEU A 254 60.19 -64.54 -40.23
CA LEU A 254 59.98 -64.91 -41.63
C LEU A 254 61.31 -65.26 -42.36
N GLN A 255 62.46 -65.06 -41.71
CA GLN A 255 63.78 -65.51 -42.16
C GLN A 255 64.11 -66.90 -41.58
#